data_AF-A0A5K0W1Q8-F1
#
_entry.id   AF-A0A5K0W1Q8-F1
#
_cell.length_a   1.000
_cell.length_b   1.000
_cell.length_c   1.000
_cell.angle_alpha   90.00
_cell.angle_beta   90.00
_cell.angle_gamma   90.00
#
_symmetry.space_group_name_H-M   'P 1'
#
loop_
_entity.id
_entity.type
_entity.pdbx_description
1 polymer ?
#
loop_
_entity_poly.entity_id
_entity_poly.type
_entity_poly.pdbx_seq_one_letter_code
_entity_poly.pdbx_strand_id
1 'polypeptide(L)'
;PFIKSHRLYGHIDGTTPAPPMYIDREVKKTVVGDQAAAAAAMSEIRFEYETITENNLEYEAWLAHDQSLVAYITSTLSEEVLGGIDEDLTALELWSTLATTYSQ
;
A
#
# COMPACT_ATOMS: atom_id res chain seq x y z
N PRO A 1 -1.50 14.19 -21.93
CA PRO A 1 -1.09 12.85 -21.46
C PRO A 1 -1.18 12.75 -19.93
N PHE A 2 -2.09 11.92 -19.42
CA PHE A 2 -2.44 11.77 -17.99
C PHE A 2 -1.24 11.38 -17.10
N ILE A 3 -0.21 10.80 -17.71
CA ILE A 3 0.96 10.19 -17.05
C ILE A 3 1.98 11.22 -16.55
N LYS A 4 2.09 12.40 -17.18
CA LYS A 4 3.12 13.41 -16.81
C LYS A 4 2.90 14.08 -15.46
N SER A 5 1.70 13.99 -14.88
CA SER A 5 1.31 14.78 -13.69
C SER A 5 1.20 13.99 -12.39
N HIS A 6 1.37 12.67 -12.41
CA HIS A 6 1.06 11.78 -11.26
C HIS A 6 2.30 11.21 -10.54
N ARG A 7 3.50 11.78 -10.75
CA ARG A 7 4.76 11.30 -10.11
C ARG A 7 5.00 9.78 -10.27
N LEU A 8 4.54 9.22 -11.39
CA LEU A 8 4.54 7.78 -11.65
C LEU A 8 5.94 7.21 -11.94
N TYR A 9 6.91 8.07 -12.24
CA TYR A 9 8.29 7.68 -12.52
C TYR A 9 8.90 6.85 -11.39
N GLY A 10 8.51 7.13 -10.14
CA GLY A 10 8.99 6.42 -8.96
C GLY A 10 8.61 4.93 -8.89
N HIS A 11 7.54 4.52 -9.57
CA HIS A 11 7.13 3.12 -9.65
C HIS A 11 7.92 2.35 -10.72
N ILE A 12 8.58 3.06 -11.65
CA ILE A 12 9.34 2.48 -12.75
C ILE A 12 10.84 2.41 -12.45
N ASP A 13 11.37 3.33 -11.63
CA ASP A 13 12.77 3.37 -11.22
C ASP A 13 13.01 2.85 -9.79
N GLY A 14 11.94 2.47 -9.09
CA GLY A 14 12.00 1.95 -7.72
C GLY A 14 12.17 3.01 -6.63
N THR A 15 12.12 4.30 -6.96
CA THR A 15 12.21 5.39 -5.95
C THR A 15 10.95 5.56 -5.11
N THR A 16 9.83 4.95 -5.51
CA THR A 16 8.59 4.83 -4.72
C THR A 16 8.33 3.36 -4.37
N PRO A 17 8.96 2.82 -3.30
CA PRO A 17 8.76 1.43 -2.90
C PRO A 17 7.34 1.19 -2.39
N ALA A 18 6.86 -0.05 -2.54
CA ALA A 18 5.58 -0.47 -2.00
C ALA A 18 5.58 -0.29 -0.47
N PRO A 19 4.61 0.45 0.10
CA PRO A 19 4.47 0.55 1.54
C PRO A 19 4.02 -0.81 2.13
N PRO A 20 4.10 -1.01 3.46
CA PRO A 20 3.67 -2.27 4.06
C PRO A 20 2.15 -2.48 3.89
N MET A 21 1.71 -3.72 3.63
CA MET A 21 0.29 -4.07 3.48
C MET A 21 -0.55 -3.81 4.74
N TYR A 22 0.09 -3.89 5.91
CA TYR A 22 -0.55 -3.73 7.20
C TYR A 22 0.23 -2.75 8.06
N ILE A 23 -0.48 -1.97 8.86
CA ILE A 23 0.09 -1.05 9.83
C ILE A 23 -0.51 -1.32 11.21
N ASP A 24 0.31 -1.21 12.24
CA ASP A 24 -0.14 -1.32 13.62
C ASP A 24 -0.54 0.07 14.13
N ARG A 25 -1.78 0.17 14.61
CA ARG A 25 -2.31 1.40 15.20
C ARG A 25 -2.57 1.20 16.68
N GLU A 26 -1.96 2.07 17.49
CA GLU A 26 -2.26 2.14 18.92
C GLU A 26 -3.58 2.89 19.14
N VAL A 27 -4.53 2.21 19.77
CA VAL A 27 -5.85 2.76 20.05
C VAL A 27 -6.02 2.90 21.54
N LYS A 28 -6.34 4.12 21.99
CA LYS A 28 -6.66 4.37 23.39
C LYS A 28 -8.03 3.77 23.71
N LYS A 29 -8.07 2.85 24.66
CA LYS A 29 -9.27 2.24 25.19
C LYS A 29 -9.52 2.78 26.58
N THR A 30 -10.64 3.47 26.76
CA THR A 30 -11.09 3.90 28.09
C THR A 30 -11.79 2.74 28.77
N VAL A 31 -11.22 2.22 29.84
CA VAL A 31 -11.90 1.25 30.69
C VAL A 31 -12.57 2.02 31.81
N VAL A 32 -13.91 2.07 31.79
CA VAL A 32 -14.68 2.53 32.93
C VAL A 32 -14.80 1.38 33.92
N GLY A 33 -14.25 1.54 35.12
CA GLY A 33 -14.46 0.58 36.19
C GLY A 33 -15.89 0.70 36.69
N ASP A 34 -16.68 -0.36 36.58
CA ASP A 34 -18.04 -0.40 37.13
C ASP A 34 -17.95 -0.59 38.65
N GLN A 35 -17.86 0.52 39.39
CA GLN A 35 -17.76 0.50 40.85
C GLN A 35 -19.15 0.75 41.48
N ALA A 36 -19.94 -0.30 41.62
CA ALA A 36 -21.13 -0.29 42.46
C ALA A 36 -20.73 -0.38 43.95
N ALA A 37 -20.52 0.77 44.61
CA ALA A 37 -20.90 1.06 46.01
C ALA A 37 -20.14 2.29 46.57
N ALA A 38 -20.92 3.34 46.82
CA ALA A 38 -20.81 4.38 47.86
C ALA A 38 -19.44 5.00 48.26
N ALA A 39 -19.47 6.35 48.23
CA ALA A 39 -18.65 7.33 48.95
C ALA A 39 -17.33 7.79 48.30
N ALA A 40 -17.42 8.98 47.68
CA ALA A 40 -16.36 9.99 47.54
C ALA A 40 -14.93 9.49 47.30
N ALA A 41 -14.68 8.95 46.11
CA ALA A 41 -13.34 8.89 45.52
C ALA A 41 -13.45 9.21 44.03
N MET A 42 -12.49 9.97 43.51
CA MET A 42 -12.41 10.35 42.09
C MET A 42 -12.61 9.13 41.20
N SER A 43 -13.49 9.23 40.21
CA SER A 43 -13.62 8.23 39.16
C SER A 43 -12.27 8.13 38.44
N GLU A 44 -11.47 7.11 38.76
CA GLU A 44 -10.16 6.92 38.17
C GLU A 44 -10.34 6.31 36.78
N ILE A 45 -10.35 7.16 35.76
CA ILE A 45 -10.40 6.73 34.36
C ILE A 45 -9.06 6.08 34.05
N ARG A 46 -9.04 4.76 33.87
CA ARG A 46 -7.86 4.04 33.37
C ARG A 46 -7.89 3.98 31.85
N PHE A 47 -6.76 4.34 31.24
CA PHE A 47 -6.55 4.19 29.81
C PHE A 47 -5.70 2.95 29.57
N GLU A 48 -6.19 2.06 28.72
CA GLU A 48 -5.42 0.95 28.15
C GLU A 48 -5.07 1.30 26.71
N TYR A 49 -3.90 0.88 26.26
CA TYR A 49 -3.48 0.97 24.86
C TYR A 49 -3.57 -0.43 24.26
N GLU A 50 -4.32 -0.54 23.17
CA GLU A 50 -4.46 -1.77 22.39
C GLU A 50 -3.85 -1.52 21.02
N THR A 51 -2.93 -2.38 20.59
CA THR A 51 -2.36 -2.32 19.24
C THR A 51 -3.22 -3.17 18.31
N ILE A 52 -3.81 -2.54 17.30
CA ILE A 52 -4.63 -3.21 16.29
C ILE A 52 -3.86 -3.17 14.97
N THR A 53 -3.70 -4.34 14.35
CA THR A 53 -3.19 -4.43 12.98
C THR A 53 -4.33 -4.13 12.00
N GLU A 54 -4.17 -3.09 11.19
CA GLU A 54 -5.14 -2.66 10.17
C GLU A 54 -4.51 -2.70 8.76
N ASN A 55 -5.36 -2.74 7.74
CA ASN A 55 -4.92 -2.69 6.34
C ASN A 55 -4.44 -1.27 5.99
N ASN A 56 -3.33 -1.20 5.25
CA ASN A 56 -2.76 0.07 4.86
C ASN A 56 -3.40 0.62 3.57
N LEU A 57 -4.18 1.68 3.70
CA LEU A 57 -4.77 2.37 2.55
C LEU A 57 -3.72 2.98 1.60
N GLU A 58 -2.52 3.29 2.10
CA GLU A 58 -1.42 3.76 1.25
C GLU A 58 -0.89 2.65 0.34
N TYR A 59 -0.94 1.39 0.78
CA TYR A 59 -0.59 0.23 -0.04
C TYR A 59 -1.61 0.01 -1.16
N GLU A 60 -2.90 0.06 -0.84
CA GLU A 60 -3.95 -0.05 -1.86
C GLU A 60 -3.86 1.08 -2.89
N ALA A 61 -3.59 2.30 -2.44
CA ALA A 61 -3.37 3.43 -3.34
C ALA A 61 -2.13 3.19 -4.22
N TRP A 62 -1.00 2.79 -3.63
CA TRP A 62 0.22 2.46 -4.39
C TRP A 62 -0.05 1.39 -5.45
N LEU A 63 -0.71 0.30 -5.07
CA LEU A 63 -1.05 -0.82 -5.95
C LEU A 63 -1.93 -0.36 -7.13
N ALA A 64 -2.92 0.50 -6.89
CA ALA A 64 -3.76 1.02 -7.96
C ALA A 64 -2.96 1.85 -8.99
N HIS A 65 -1.96 2.61 -8.55
CA HIS A 65 -1.08 3.36 -9.43
C HIS A 65 -0.14 2.43 -10.22
N ASP A 66 0.44 1.45 -9.54
CA ASP A 66 1.30 0.43 -10.15
C ASP A 66 0.54 -0.36 -11.24
N GLN A 67 -0.64 -0.87 -10.92
CA GLN A 67 -1.49 -1.61 -11.87
C GLN A 67 -1.95 -0.75 -13.05
N SER A 68 -2.21 0.54 -12.83
CA SER A 68 -2.53 1.48 -13.93
C SER A 68 -1.34 1.64 -14.89
N LEU A 69 -0.11 1.63 -14.38
CA LEU A 69 1.10 1.68 -15.19
C LEU A 69 1.34 0.37 -15.93
N VAL A 70 1.18 -0.77 -15.25
CA VAL A 70 1.25 -2.11 -15.87
C VAL A 70 0.29 -2.17 -17.06
N ALA A 71 -0.98 -1.86 -16.85
CA ALA A 71 -2.00 -1.85 -17.89
C ALA A 71 -1.66 -0.89 -19.06
N TYR A 72 -1.09 0.28 -18.76
CA TYR A 72 -0.66 1.22 -19.79
C TYR A 72 0.50 0.68 -20.62
N ILE A 73 1.53 0.12 -19.97
CA ILE A 73 2.70 -0.45 -20.63
C ILE A 73 2.24 -1.63 -21.49
N THR A 74 1.54 -2.61 -20.92
CA THR A 74 1.06 -3.80 -21.65
C THR A 74 0.14 -3.44 -22.82
N SER A 75 -0.69 -2.40 -22.70
CA SER A 75 -1.54 -1.92 -23.79
C SER A 75 -0.77 -1.34 -24.98
N THR A 76 0.50 -0.95 -24.80
CA THR A 76 1.36 -0.41 -25.87
C THR A 76 2.29 -1.45 -26.50
N LEU A 77 2.32 -2.67 -25.94
CA LEU A 77 3.12 -3.78 -26.43
C LEU A 77 2.31 -4.65 -27.41
N SER A 78 3.02 -5.35 -28.30
CA SER A 78 2.40 -6.34 -29.20
C SER A 78 2.16 -7.68 -28.48
N GLU A 79 1.18 -8.47 -28.97
CA GLU A 79 0.86 -9.80 -28.41
C GLU A 79 2.06 -10.76 -28.35
N GLU A 80 2.99 -10.65 -29.31
CA GLU A 80 4.23 -11.43 -29.31
C GLU A 80 5.11 -11.11 -28.10
N VAL A 81 5.18 -9.84 -27.70
CA VAL A 81 5.93 -9.40 -26.52
C VAL A 81 5.19 -9.80 -25.24
N LEU A 82 3.87 -9.69 -25.24
CA LEU A 82 3.03 -10.04 -24.09
C LEU A 82 3.04 -11.55 -23.78
N GLY A 83 3.15 -12.41 -24.79
CA GLY A 83 3.16 -13.87 -24.61
C GLY A 83 4.35 -14.42 -23.81
N GLY A 84 5.39 -13.62 -23.59
CA GLY A 84 6.57 -13.99 -22.79
C GLY A 84 6.66 -13.31 -21.42
N ILE A 85 5.67 -12.50 -21.04
CA ILE A 85 5.67 -11.69 -19.81
C ILE A 85 4.69 -12.31 -18.80
N ASP A 86 5.11 -12.36 -17.53
CA ASP A 86 4.27 -12.84 -16.43
C ASP A 86 3.16 -11.82 -16.08
N GLU A 87 1.97 -12.31 -15.72
CA GLU A 87 0.78 -11.48 -15.48
C GLU A 87 0.80 -10.80 -14.09
N ASP A 88 1.61 -11.27 -13.14
CA ASP A 88 1.61 -10.83 -11.74
C ASP A 88 2.80 -9.89 -11.41
N LEU A 89 3.32 -9.17 -12.41
CA LEU A 89 4.45 -8.26 -12.24
C LEU A 89 4.02 -6.86 -11.78
N THR A 90 4.83 -6.26 -10.91
CA THR A 90 4.77 -4.81 -10.66
C THR A 90 5.25 -4.03 -11.89
N ALA A 91 4.92 -2.74 -11.98
CA ALA A 91 5.35 -1.89 -13.08
C ALA A 91 6.88 -1.82 -13.19
N LEU A 92 7.59 -1.85 -12.06
CA LEU A 92 9.05 -1.91 -11.99
C LEU A 92 9.60 -3.20 -12.61
N GLU A 93 9.04 -4.35 -12.22
CA GLU A 93 9.48 -5.66 -12.69
C GLU A 93 9.18 -5.85 -14.17
N LEU A 94 7.99 -5.43 -14.61
CA LEU A 94 7.61 -5.40 -16.02
C LEU A 94 8.61 -4.55 -16.83
N TRP A 95 8.88 -3.33 -16.40
CA TRP A 95 9.81 -2.43 -17.07
C TRP A 95 11.23 -2.99 -17.11
N SER A 96 11.70 -3.57 -16.00
CA SER A 96 13.02 -4.19 -15.91
C SER A 96 13.16 -5.41 -16.82
N THR A 97 12.10 -6.22 -16.92
CA THR A 97 12.04 -7.38 -17.81
C THR A 97 12.10 -6.95 -19.27
N LEU A 98 11.32 -5.94 -19.66
CA LEU A 98 11.34 -5.36 -20.99
C LEU A 98 12.71 -4.77 -21.35
N ALA A 99 13.29 -3.98 -20.44
CA ALA A 99 14.61 -3.40 -20.64
C ALA A 99 15.68 -4.49 -20.82
N THR A 100 15.66 -5.53 -19.99
CA THR A 100 16.63 -6.65 -20.08
C THR A 100 16.46 -7.44 -21.38
N THR A 101 15.22 -7.65 -21.83
CA THR A 101 14.92 -8.46 -23.02
C THR A 101 15.24 -7.73 -24.32
N TYR A 102 15.03 -6.40 -24.37
CA TYR A 102 15.07 -5.62 -25.61
C TYR A 102 16.13 -4.50 -25.65
N SER A 103 16.90 -4.25 -24.59
CA SER A 103 18.05 -3.34 -24.66
C SER A 103 19.26 -4.03 -25.33
N GLN A 104 19.29 -4.04 -26.66
CA GLN A 104 20.49 -4.37 -27.44
C GLN A 104 21.16 -3.13 -28.00
#